data_AF-A0A2U3JZV3-F1
#
_entry.id   AF-A0A2U3JZV3-F1
#
_cell.length_a   1.000
_cell.length_b   1.000
_cell.length_c   1.000
_cell.angle_alpha   90.00
_cell.angle_beta   90.00
_cell.angle_gamma   90.00
#
_symmetry.space_group_name_H-M   'P 1'
#
loop_
_entity.id
_entity.type
_entity.pdbx_description
1 polymer ?
#
loop_
_entity_poly.entity_id
_entity_poly.type
_entity_poly.pdbx_seq_one_letter_code
_entity_poly.pdbx_strand_id
1 'polypeptide(L)'
;MEIREFYTHLLDLDPPWGVKAVAFKNGPETVDVYLECEEKVLLPCPHCDRPYHVGGFSAPKIWRHMDTCRKKTFLHAMLPVVDCPEHGKLNPSIPWAFAGSPVTAGFERWIGRLVESLSDTKKAAHLAGIEHVVIRGILRRSAENAANANAHPVDECKNILRPSPGPEPVQISIFAQDDLSFANRGIHAFNNLELEKALDLFQKHSSLHPKGFDVSRWQKAGEFLLRGMRGGPAGPGERPGYLCRLWDSFVEYAQFEGIEAFAAKAKTSYFAHVLQEIERAGLAGSAMLSGDIPLGCVLLQAGRYDEAVRRLQECIREMPHNAALYGRLGDAYLLRGDPMVARQCYREACFIDPAAIDWLHMEDADLKQLKQDILFYYDFDPELALEWLPSHGRIDGLFERKVVRLNDGLKELADDYMAIEKAWSKSNSPLLAAKLFLRGITLCENMENFRFIQKIDLIRVRRIMKQVNPDLFEEFLEKIV
;
A
#
# COMPACT_ATOMS: atom_id res chain seq x y z
N MET A 1 -8.78 5.40 28.06
CA MET A 1 -9.35 6.44 27.21
C MET A 1 -10.80 6.63 27.62
N GLU A 2 -11.17 7.83 28.06
CA GLU A 2 -12.56 8.13 28.38
C GLU A 2 -13.41 8.18 27.09
N ILE A 3 -14.70 7.85 27.18
CA ILE A 3 -15.59 7.82 26.01
C ILE A 3 -15.66 9.16 25.27
N ARG A 4 -15.48 10.28 25.98
CA ARG A 4 -15.46 11.63 25.41
C ARG A 4 -14.23 11.86 24.54
N GLU A 5 -13.05 11.46 25.03
CA GLU A 5 -11.80 11.52 24.27
C GLU A 5 -11.89 10.64 23.03
N PHE A 6 -12.46 9.43 23.17
CA PHE A 6 -12.65 8.52 22.04
C PHE A 6 -13.48 9.13 20.91
N TYR A 7 -14.65 9.69 21.22
CA TYR A 7 -15.48 10.33 20.18
C TYR A 7 -14.91 11.64 19.66
N THR A 8 -14.13 12.38 20.47
CA THR A 8 -13.44 13.59 20.01
C THR A 8 -12.41 13.24 18.93
N HIS A 9 -11.62 12.18 19.15
CA HIS A 9 -10.68 11.67 18.16
C HIS A 9 -11.39 11.06 16.94
N LEU A 10 -12.45 10.26 17.16
CA LEU A 10 -13.15 9.58 16.07
C LEU A 10 -13.86 10.55 15.11
N LEU A 11 -14.30 11.70 15.62
CA LEU A 11 -14.95 12.74 14.83
C LEU A 11 -13.96 13.76 14.27
N ASP A 12 -12.65 13.56 14.46
CA ASP A 12 -11.57 14.48 14.06
C ASP A 12 -11.85 15.93 14.52
N LEU A 13 -12.25 16.10 15.79
CA LEU A 13 -12.55 17.42 16.36
C LEU A 13 -11.30 18.03 16.98
N ASP A 14 -10.83 19.12 16.39
CA ASP A 14 -9.76 19.94 16.94
C ASP A 14 -10.31 21.03 17.89
N PRO A 15 -9.53 21.48 18.89
CA PRO A 15 -9.85 22.68 19.66
C PRO A 15 -10.17 23.86 18.73
N PRO A 16 -11.26 24.59 18.98
CA PRO A 16 -11.99 24.71 20.25
C PRO A 16 -13.18 23.76 20.42
N TRP A 17 -13.34 22.76 19.54
CA TRP A 17 -14.47 21.85 19.55
C TRP A 17 -14.14 20.56 20.31
N GLY A 18 -15.12 20.04 21.03
CA GLY A 18 -14.95 18.79 21.76
C GLY A 18 -16.26 18.09 22.08
N VAL A 19 -16.16 16.87 22.58
CA VAL A 19 -17.33 16.08 23.02
C VAL A 19 -17.58 16.30 24.50
N LYS A 20 -18.68 16.97 24.81
CA LYS A 20 -19.15 17.19 26.19
C LYS A 20 -19.65 15.92 26.85
N ALA A 21 -20.46 15.16 26.13
CA ALA A 21 -21.13 13.98 26.65
C ALA A 21 -21.55 13.03 25.52
N VAL A 22 -21.63 11.74 25.84
CA VAL A 22 -22.19 10.71 24.96
C VAL A 22 -23.27 10.00 25.75
N ALA A 23 -24.49 10.00 25.22
CA ALA A 23 -25.64 9.33 25.83
C ALA A 23 -26.07 8.13 24.98
N PHE A 24 -26.24 7.00 25.66
CA PHE A 24 -26.83 5.80 25.09
C PHE A 24 -28.28 5.72 25.56
N LYS A 25 -29.22 5.73 24.62
CA LYS A 25 -30.62 5.44 24.95
C LYS A 25 -30.86 3.95 24.76
N ASN A 26 -31.29 3.27 25.81
CA ASN A 26 -31.68 1.84 25.78
C ASN A 26 -33.02 1.59 25.04
N GLY A 27 -33.53 2.58 24.30
CA GLY A 27 -34.73 2.51 23.47
C GLY A 27 -34.37 2.36 21.99
N PRO A 28 -34.85 3.23 21.05
CA PRO A 28 -34.38 3.15 19.67
C PRO A 28 -32.86 3.20 19.69
N GLU A 29 -32.20 2.19 19.11
CA GLU A 29 -30.75 1.96 19.18
C GLU A 29 -29.99 3.19 18.66
N THR A 30 -29.75 4.15 19.55
CA THR A 30 -29.26 5.48 19.20
C THR A 30 -28.12 5.90 20.12
N VAL A 31 -27.18 6.61 19.52
CA VAL A 31 -26.04 7.23 20.20
C VAL A 31 -26.16 8.72 20.00
N ASP A 32 -26.40 9.45 21.08
CA ASP A 32 -26.47 10.91 21.06
C ASP A 32 -25.14 11.48 21.57
N VAL A 33 -24.39 12.14 20.69
CA VAL A 33 -23.10 12.77 21.01
C VAL A 33 -23.32 14.28 21.12
N TYR A 34 -23.03 14.86 22.27
CA TYR A 34 -23.19 16.29 22.52
C TYR A 34 -21.86 16.99 22.37
N LEU A 35 -21.77 17.90 21.41
CA LEU A 35 -20.59 18.70 21.10
C LEU A 35 -20.65 20.04 21.82
N GLU A 36 -19.48 20.54 22.20
CA GLU A 36 -19.30 21.86 22.78
C GLU A 36 -18.17 22.64 22.11
N CYS A 37 -18.21 23.96 22.32
CA CYS A 37 -17.16 24.88 21.92
C CYS A 37 -16.62 25.56 23.19
N GLU A 38 -15.32 25.73 23.29
CA GLU A 38 -14.71 26.50 24.38
C GLU A 38 -15.24 27.94 24.40
N GLU A 39 -15.64 28.42 25.58
CA GLU A 39 -16.35 29.71 25.75
C GLU A 39 -15.48 30.95 25.49
N LYS A 40 -14.15 30.83 25.59
CA LYS A 40 -13.21 31.97 25.53
C LYS A 40 -12.36 31.98 24.24
N VAL A 41 -12.98 31.60 23.12
CA VAL A 41 -12.28 31.50 21.84
C VAL A 41 -12.78 32.55 20.85
N LEU A 42 -11.87 33.02 19.99
CA LEU A 42 -12.20 33.88 18.87
C LEU A 42 -12.52 33.01 17.65
N LEU A 43 -13.68 33.21 17.04
CA LEU A 43 -14.10 32.46 15.85
C LEU A 43 -14.20 33.38 14.64
N PRO A 44 -13.82 32.91 13.44
CA PRO A 44 -13.85 33.72 12.23
C PRO A 44 -15.31 33.97 11.77
N CYS A 45 -15.55 35.17 11.26
CA CYS A 45 -16.81 35.47 10.56
C CYS A 45 -16.86 34.74 9.20
N PRO A 46 -17.94 34.03 8.85
CA PRO A 46 -18.06 33.31 7.56
C PRO A 46 -17.91 34.15 6.29
N HIS A 47 -18.04 35.48 6.37
CA HIS A 47 -17.99 36.37 5.21
C HIS A 47 -16.69 37.15 5.08
N CYS A 48 -16.10 37.61 6.18
CA CYS A 48 -14.87 38.43 6.15
C CYS A 48 -13.65 37.75 6.77
N ASP A 49 -13.81 36.55 7.32
CA ASP A 49 -12.76 35.70 7.90
C ASP A 49 -11.99 36.32 9.10
N ARG A 50 -12.46 37.47 9.61
CA ARG A 50 -11.87 38.12 10.78
C ARG A 50 -12.34 37.45 12.08
N PRO A 51 -11.45 37.30 13.09
CA PRO A 51 -11.77 36.66 14.36
C PRO A 51 -12.56 37.60 15.28
N TYR A 52 -13.62 37.08 15.90
CA TYR A 52 -14.47 37.82 16.84
C TYR A 52 -14.86 36.96 18.06
N HIS A 53 -15.22 37.63 19.15
CA HIS A 53 -15.71 36.97 20.35
C HIS A 53 -17.09 36.34 20.14
N VAL A 54 -17.32 35.20 20.80
CA VAL A 54 -18.62 34.56 20.86
C VAL A 54 -19.56 35.39 21.74
N GLY A 55 -20.61 35.95 21.14
CA GLY A 55 -21.62 36.77 21.82
C GLY A 55 -22.83 35.99 22.34
N GLY A 56 -22.89 34.68 22.11
CA GLY A 56 -23.96 33.79 22.55
C GLY A 56 -23.95 32.45 21.81
N PHE A 57 -24.97 31.63 22.03
CA PHE A 57 -25.13 30.33 21.37
C PHE A 57 -26.51 30.21 20.70
N SER A 58 -26.59 29.43 19.62
CA SER A 58 -27.83 29.14 18.92
C SER A 58 -28.69 28.14 19.69
N ALA A 59 -29.95 27.99 19.26
CA ALA A 59 -30.75 26.82 19.62
C ALA A 59 -30.00 25.52 19.26
N PRO A 60 -30.21 24.42 20.03
CA PRO A 60 -29.56 23.14 19.76
C PRO A 60 -29.96 22.63 18.38
N LYS A 61 -28.94 22.23 17.61
CA LYS A 61 -29.07 21.62 16.28
C LYS A 61 -28.63 20.17 16.34
N ILE A 62 -29.24 19.34 15.50
CA ILE A 62 -29.02 17.90 15.45
C ILE A 62 -28.58 17.52 14.04
N TRP A 63 -27.49 16.76 13.93
CA TRP A 63 -27.02 16.18 12.68
C TRP A 63 -27.04 14.67 12.77
N ARG A 64 -27.54 14.02 11.73
CA ARG A 64 -27.41 12.57 11.55
C ARG A 64 -25.99 12.25 11.04
N HIS A 65 -25.28 11.36 11.74
CA HIS A 65 -23.91 10.91 11.43
C HIS A 65 -23.89 9.42 11.01
N MET A 66 -22.72 8.83 10.73
CA MET A 66 -22.58 7.39 10.48
C MET A 66 -23.01 6.54 11.69
N ASP A 67 -23.45 5.31 11.45
CA ASP A 67 -23.86 4.40 12.53
C ASP A 67 -22.66 3.92 13.35
N THR A 68 -22.78 3.99 14.66
CA THR A 68 -21.78 3.45 15.58
C THR A 68 -22.25 2.08 16.05
N CYS A 69 -21.56 1.02 15.61
CA CYS A 69 -21.91 -0.36 15.96
C CYS A 69 -23.39 -0.71 15.69
N ARG A 70 -23.90 -0.36 14.50
CA ARG A 70 -25.31 -0.51 14.06
C ARG A 70 -26.33 0.38 14.78
N LYS A 71 -25.89 1.28 15.66
CA LYS A 71 -26.75 2.26 16.33
C LYS A 71 -26.74 3.58 15.58
N LYS A 72 -27.92 4.16 15.37
CA LYS A 72 -28.05 5.46 14.70
C LYS A 72 -27.39 6.55 15.54
N THR A 73 -26.41 7.23 14.99
CA THR A 73 -25.65 8.26 15.71
C THR A 73 -26.12 9.66 15.32
N PHE A 74 -26.36 10.50 16.32
CA PHE A 74 -26.78 11.88 16.17
C PHE A 74 -25.82 12.80 16.93
N LEU A 75 -25.31 13.82 16.25
CA LEU A 75 -24.51 14.87 16.86
C LEU A 75 -25.41 16.03 17.25
N HIS A 76 -25.30 16.50 18.49
CA HIS A 76 -26.06 17.61 19.05
C HIS A 76 -25.10 18.73 19.38
N ALA A 77 -25.33 19.94 18.86
CA ALA A 77 -24.50 21.09 19.20
C ALA A 77 -25.32 22.38 19.27
N MET A 78 -24.97 23.25 20.21
CA MET A 78 -25.38 24.65 20.20
C MET A 78 -24.25 25.44 19.55
N LEU A 79 -24.53 26.14 18.45
CA LEU A 79 -23.47 26.80 17.69
C LEU A 79 -23.18 28.18 18.28
N PRO A 80 -21.91 28.55 18.48
CA PRO A 80 -21.55 29.89 18.88
C PRO A 80 -22.06 30.92 17.86
N VAL A 81 -22.38 32.11 18.33
CA VAL A 81 -22.82 33.25 17.52
C VAL A 81 -21.75 34.32 17.62
N VAL A 82 -21.17 34.64 16.47
CA VAL A 82 -20.20 35.72 16.29
C VAL A 82 -20.96 37.00 15.95
N ASP A 83 -20.66 38.10 16.66
CA ASP A 83 -21.21 39.42 16.37
C ASP A 83 -20.23 40.23 15.51
N CYS A 84 -20.44 40.21 14.20
CA CYS A 84 -19.59 40.94 13.25
C CYS A 84 -20.17 42.35 13.02
N PRO A 85 -19.39 43.44 13.18
CA PRO A 85 -19.88 44.81 12.95
C PRO A 85 -20.39 45.08 11.53
N GLU A 86 -19.85 44.36 10.53
CA GLU A 86 -20.22 44.51 9.11
C GLU A 86 -21.34 43.55 8.68
N HIS A 87 -21.36 42.33 9.22
CA HIS A 87 -22.25 41.24 8.76
C HIS A 87 -23.29 40.78 9.79
N GLY A 88 -23.32 41.41 10.96
CA GLY A 88 -24.24 41.09 12.05
C GLY A 88 -23.94 39.78 12.76
N LYS A 89 -24.98 39.21 13.40
CA LYS A 89 -24.89 37.98 14.21
C LYS A 89 -24.97 36.73 13.34
N LEU A 90 -23.90 35.95 13.30
CA LEU A 90 -23.75 34.79 12.43
C LEU A 90 -23.22 33.57 13.19
N ASN A 91 -23.59 32.36 12.74
CA ASN A 91 -22.91 31.14 13.19
C ASN A 91 -21.65 30.92 12.34
N PRO A 92 -20.47 30.68 12.94
CA PRO A 92 -19.26 30.35 12.21
C PRO A 92 -19.40 29.00 11.50
N SER A 93 -18.53 28.75 10.51
CA SER A 93 -18.42 27.44 9.87
C SER A 93 -18.02 26.38 10.89
N ILE A 94 -18.66 25.22 10.84
CA ILE A 94 -18.37 24.08 11.73
C ILE A 94 -17.63 22.98 10.97
N PRO A 95 -16.70 22.26 11.61
CA PRO A 95 -15.84 21.30 10.91
C PRO A 95 -16.58 20.03 10.48
N TRP A 96 -17.65 19.62 11.18
CA TRP A 96 -18.32 18.34 10.93
C TRP A 96 -19.52 18.39 9.96
N ALA A 97 -20.02 19.58 9.56
CA ALA A 97 -21.21 19.67 8.70
C ALA A 97 -21.25 20.96 7.85
N PHE A 98 -21.84 20.84 6.66
CA PHE A 98 -22.11 22.00 5.81
C PHE A 98 -23.26 22.85 6.34
N ALA A 99 -23.22 24.15 6.04
CA ALA A 99 -24.26 25.09 6.43
C ALA A 99 -25.65 24.63 5.94
N GLY A 100 -26.61 24.54 6.86
CA GLY A 100 -27.99 24.13 6.56
C GLY A 100 -28.19 22.64 6.28
N SER A 101 -27.16 21.80 6.39
CA SER A 101 -27.32 20.36 6.23
C SER A 101 -27.85 19.70 7.52
N PRO A 102 -28.82 18.77 7.43
CA PRO A 102 -29.29 17.96 8.56
C PRO A 102 -28.39 16.75 8.86
N VAL A 103 -27.29 16.58 8.11
CA VAL A 103 -26.35 15.46 8.24
C VAL A 103 -24.91 15.97 8.29
N THR A 104 -24.00 15.16 8.82
CA THR A 104 -22.56 15.50 8.84
C THR A 104 -21.93 15.40 7.45
N ALA A 105 -20.86 16.17 7.20
CA ALA A 105 -20.15 16.21 5.92
C ALA A 105 -19.59 14.84 5.51
N GLY A 106 -19.04 14.07 6.45
CA GLY A 106 -18.60 12.70 6.20
C GLY A 106 -19.74 11.78 5.75
N PHE A 107 -20.92 11.93 6.38
CA PHE A 107 -22.11 11.16 6.02
C PHE A 107 -22.66 11.57 4.63
N GLU A 108 -22.62 12.85 4.27
CA GLU A 108 -22.96 13.30 2.91
C GLU A 108 -22.06 12.66 1.84
N ARG A 109 -20.74 12.63 2.05
CA ARG A 109 -19.79 12.00 1.11
C ARG A 109 -20.04 10.52 0.94
N TRP A 110 -20.38 9.82 2.03
CA TRP A 110 -20.75 8.41 1.97
C TRP A 110 -22.06 8.19 1.20
N ILE A 111 -23.08 9.03 1.43
CA ILE A 111 -24.34 8.98 0.66
C ILE A 111 -24.09 9.21 -0.83
N GLY A 112 -23.20 10.13 -1.21
CA GLY A 112 -22.83 10.37 -2.61
C GLY A 112 -22.32 9.09 -3.28
N ARG A 113 -21.31 8.45 -2.68
CA ARG A 113 -20.78 7.16 -3.17
C ARG A 113 -21.84 6.06 -3.22
N LEU A 114 -22.71 6.00 -2.22
CA LEU A 114 -23.79 5.01 -2.16
C LEU A 114 -24.78 5.19 -3.33
N VAL A 115 -25.13 6.43 -3.66
CA VAL A 115 -26.01 6.72 -4.80
C VAL A 115 -25.32 6.38 -6.13
N GLU A 116 -24.03 6.68 -6.28
CA GLU A 116 -23.23 6.34 -7.46
C GLU A 116 -23.20 4.83 -7.70
N SER A 117 -22.90 4.03 -6.67
CA SER A 117 -22.87 2.57 -6.78
C SER A 117 -24.23 1.94 -7.09
N LEU A 118 -25.31 2.47 -6.52
CA LEU A 118 -26.65 1.87 -6.64
C LEU A 118 -27.45 2.39 -7.84
N SER A 119 -27.11 3.57 -8.36
CA SER A 119 -27.89 4.30 -9.37
C SER A 119 -29.38 4.50 -9.02
N ASP A 120 -29.74 4.38 -7.73
CA ASP A 120 -31.11 4.50 -7.23
C ASP A 120 -31.14 5.24 -5.88
N THR A 121 -31.65 6.47 -5.92
CA THR A 121 -31.72 7.36 -4.76
C THR A 121 -32.73 6.92 -3.70
N LYS A 122 -33.76 6.14 -4.05
CA LYS A 122 -34.73 5.62 -3.07
C LYS A 122 -34.14 4.44 -2.30
N LYS A 123 -33.41 3.55 -2.98
CA LYS A 123 -32.67 2.46 -2.32
C LYS A 123 -31.56 3.00 -1.42
N ALA A 124 -30.83 4.02 -1.88
CA ALA A 124 -29.85 4.71 -1.07
C ALA A 124 -30.48 5.34 0.19
N ALA A 125 -31.66 5.96 0.08
CA ALA A 125 -32.39 6.53 1.23
C ALA A 125 -32.78 5.45 2.25
N HIS A 126 -33.28 4.32 1.76
CA HIS A 126 -33.63 3.18 2.60
C HIS A 126 -32.41 2.63 3.36
N LEU A 127 -31.28 2.43 2.68
CA LEU A 127 -30.04 1.90 3.28
C LEU A 127 -29.36 2.89 4.24
N ALA A 128 -29.37 4.19 3.91
CA ALA A 128 -28.83 5.22 4.78
C ALA A 128 -29.74 5.53 6.00
N GLY A 129 -30.99 5.06 5.96
CA GLY A 129 -31.98 5.29 7.00
C GLY A 129 -32.35 6.76 7.16
N ILE A 130 -32.44 7.49 6.05
CA ILE A 130 -32.82 8.92 5.98
C ILE A 130 -33.91 9.16 4.93
N GLU A 131 -34.62 10.28 5.06
CA GLU A 131 -35.66 10.67 4.11
C GLU A 131 -35.09 10.94 2.70
N HIS A 132 -35.83 10.54 1.65
CA HIS A 132 -35.41 10.72 0.25
C HIS A 132 -35.15 12.18 -0.11
N VAL A 133 -35.90 13.11 0.51
CA VAL A 133 -35.72 14.56 0.31
C VAL A 133 -34.34 15.05 0.76
N VAL A 134 -33.78 14.45 1.81
CA VAL A 134 -32.45 14.79 2.32
C VAL A 134 -31.38 14.40 1.30
N ILE A 135 -31.47 13.21 0.70
CA ILE A 135 -30.56 12.78 -0.37
C ILE A 135 -30.60 13.73 -1.56
N ARG A 136 -31.79 14.14 -2.01
CA ARG A 136 -31.91 15.10 -3.12
C ARG A 136 -31.24 16.44 -2.77
N GLY A 137 -31.39 16.91 -1.54
CA GLY A 137 -30.73 18.13 -1.06
C GLY A 137 -29.20 18.01 -1.05
N ILE A 138 -28.66 16.86 -0.64
CA ILE A 138 -27.22 16.57 -0.66
C ILE A 138 -26.69 16.57 -2.10
N LEU A 139 -27.35 15.84 -3.00
CA LEU A 139 -26.94 15.75 -4.41
C LEU A 139 -26.97 17.11 -5.11
N ARG A 140 -28.00 17.93 -4.83
CA ARG A 140 -28.10 19.29 -5.35
C ARG A 140 -26.93 20.17 -4.88
N ARG A 141 -26.61 20.17 -3.59
CA ARG A 141 -25.45 20.92 -3.05
C ARG A 141 -24.13 20.45 -3.64
N SER A 142 -23.96 19.13 -3.79
CA SER A 142 -22.76 18.55 -4.42
C SER A 142 -22.59 19.06 -5.85
N ALA A 143 -23.68 19.08 -6.64
CA ALA A 143 -23.67 19.60 -8.01
C ALA A 143 -23.40 21.12 -8.06
N GLU A 144 -23.99 21.91 -7.16
CA GLU A 144 -23.74 23.37 -7.05
C GLU A 144 -22.27 23.66 -6.69
N ASN A 145 -21.67 22.87 -5.78
CA ASN A 145 -20.26 22.99 -5.42
C ASN A 145 -19.33 22.58 -6.58
N ALA A 146 -19.66 21.52 -7.33
CA ALA A 146 -18.89 21.10 -8.50
C ALA A 146 -18.94 22.13 -9.64
N ALA A 147 -20.09 22.77 -9.84
CA ALA A 147 -20.25 23.84 -10.82
C ALA A 147 -19.42 25.09 -10.45
N ASN A 148 -19.37 25.45 -9.16
CA ASN A 148 -18.54 26.57 -8.67
C ASN A 148 -17.02 26.25 -8.71
N ALA A 149 -16.62 24.99 -8.50
CA ALA A 149 -15.22 24.58 -8.61
C ALA A 149 -14.67 24.67 -10.04
N ASN A 150 -15.53 24.48 -11.05
CA ASN A 150 -15.17 24.58 -12.47
C ASN A 150 -15.20 26.03 -13.02
N ALA A 151 -15.51 27.03 -12.19
CA ALA A 151 -15.62 28.43 -12.60
C ALA A 151 -14.36 29.27 -12.33
N HIS A 152 -13.29 28.69 -11.77
CA HIS A 152 -12.02 29.38 -11.49
C HIS A 152 -10.86 28.80 -12.32
N PRO A 153 -10.36 29.50 -13.35
CA PRO A 153 -9.10 29.16 -14.01
C PRO A 153 -7.93 29.51 -13.09
N VAL A 154 -6.97 28.58 -13.00
CA VAL A 154 -5.66 28.76 -12.39
C VAL A 154 -4.86 29.73 -13.25
N ASP A 155 -4.35 30.82 -12.66
CA ASP A 155 -3.48 31.77 -13.37
C ASP A 155 -2.14 31.99 -12.64
N GLU A 156 -1.10 32.14 -13.43
CA GLU A 156 0.29 31.75 -13.19
C GLU A 156 1.15 32.69 -12.32
N CYS A 157 2.26 32.12 -11.86
CA CYS A 157 3.44 32.75 -11.27
C CYS A 157 4.00 33.97 -12.05
N LYS A 158 4.50 34.99 -11.34
CA LYS A 158 5.65 35.81 -11.78
C LYS A 158 6.56 36.25 -10.62
N ASN A 159 7.84 35.84 -10.73
CA ASN A 159 9.11 36.46 -10.30
C ASN A 159 9.22 37.10 -8.90
N ILE A 160 10.24 36.81 -8.09
CA ILE A 160 11.61 37.37 -8.21
C ILE A 160 12.61 36.52 -7.39
N LEU A 161 13.79 36.23 -7.97
CA LEU A 161 15.01 35.86 -7.24
C LEU A 161 15.88 37.12 -7.02
N ARG A 162 16.40 37.30 -5.79
CA ARG A 162 17.66 38.02 -5.50
C ARG A 162 18.39 37.34 -4.31
N PRO A 163 19.74 37.28 -4.31
CA PRO A 163 20.53 36.63 -3.26
C PRO A 163 20.84 37.55 -2.05
N SER A 164 21.32 36.90 -0.99
CA SER A 164 21.28 37.21 0.46
C SER A 164 22.12 38.40 0.99
N PRO A 165 21.73 38.98 2.14
CA PRO A 165 22.64 39.48 3.16
C PRO A 165 22.79 38.46 4.32
N GLY A 166 23.90 38.55 5.06
CA GLY A 166 24.25 37.66 6.19
C GLY A 166 23.26 37.74 7.37
N PRO A 167 23.45 36.91 8.42
CA PRO A 167 22.42 36.66 9.42
C PRO A 167 22.18 37.89 10.30
N GLU A 168 21.04 38.54 10.10
CA GLU A 168 20.42 39.43 11.07
C GLU A 168 19.89 38.62 12.28
N PRO A 169 19.87 39.20 13.49
CA PRO A 169 19.33 38.51 14.65
C PRO A 169 17.84 38.21 14.45
N VAL A 170 17.51 36.92 14.34
CA VAL A 170 16.15 36.46 14.10
C VAL A 170 15.34 36.57 15.39
N GLN A 171 14.38 37.49 15.41
CA GLN A 171 13.24 37.36 16.30
C GLN A 171 12.44 36.15 15.84
N ILE A 172 12.55 35.03 16.56
CA ILE A 172 11.78 33.83 16.29
C ILE A 172 10.31 34.19 16.52
N SER A 173 9.48 34.01 15.48
CA SER A 173 8.03 34.17 15.62
C SER A 173 7.53 33.14 16.64
N ILE A 174 6.84 33.63 17.66
CA ILE A 174 6.09 32.80 18.63
C ILE A 174 5.00 31.94 17.96
N PHE A 175 4.74 32.12 16.66
CA PHE A 175 3.83 31.33 15.82
C PHE A 175 4.53 30.36 14.85
N ALA A 176 5.87 30.21 14.91
CA ALA A 176 6.64 29.35 14.00
C ALA A 176 6.80 27.90 14.50
N GLN A 177 5.98 27.41 15.43
CA GLN A 177 6.07 26.02 15.89
C GLN A 177 5.74 24.99 14.79
N ASP A 178 5.09 25.44 13.72
CA ASP A 178 4.74 24.63 12.54
C ASP A 178 5.73 24.76 11.37
N ASP A 179 6.90 25.39 11.55
CA ASP A 179 7.93 25.45 10.50
C ASP A 179 8.56 24.07 10.27
N LEU A 180 8.20 23.42 9.16
CA LEU A 180 8.71 22.11 8.76
C LEU A 180 9.97 22.19 7.90
N SER A 181 10.59 23.35 7.71
CA SER A 181 11.73 23.51 6.79
C SER A 181 12.94 22.65 7.18
N PHE A 182 13.31 22.62 8.46
CA PHE A 182 14.40 21.78 8.96
C PHE A 182 14.04 20.29 8.90
N ALA A 183 12.82 19.92 9.30
CA ALA A 183 12.32 18.55 9.19
C ALA A 183 12.35 18.06 7.73
N ASN A 184 11.80 18.82 6.79
CA ASN A 184 11.76 18.46 5.37
C ASN A 184 13.16 18.34 4.75
N ARG A 185 14.06 19.28 5.06
CA ARG A 185 15.46 19.22 4.61
C ARG A 185 16.20 18.03 5.23
N GLY A 186 15.92 17.70 6.48
CA GLY A 186 16.45 16.53 7.16
C GLY A 186 15.97 15.23 6.51
N ILE A 187 14.68 15.12 6.20
CA ILE A 187 14.10 13.98 5.49
C ILE A 187 14.72 13.83 4.11
N HIS A 188 14.87 14.93 3.37
CA HIS A 188 15.53 14.90 2.05
C HIS A 188 17.00 14.46 2.15
N ALA A 189 17.75 14.98 3.13
CA ALA A 189 19.13 14.56 3.39
C ALA A 189 19.20 13.07 3.74
N PHE A 190 18.28 12.58 4.57
CA PHE A 190 18.18 11.16 4.91
C PHE A 190 17.93 10.29 3.68
N ASN A 191 16.98 10.67 2.81
CA ASN A 191 16.66 9.92 1.60
C ASN A 191 17.84 9.84 0.63
N ASN A 192 18.74 10.83 0.66
CA ASN A 192 19.98 10.84 -0.12
C ASN A 192 21.16 10.18 0.61
N LEU A 193 20.90 9.52 1.76
CA LEU A 193 21.90 8.89 2.61
C LEU A 193 22.94 9.85 3.21
N GLU A 194 22.64 11.16 3.26
CA GLU A 194 23.44 12.19 3.94
C GLU A 194 23.13 12.18 5.46
N LEU A 195 23.32 11.02 6.11
CA LEU A 195 22.79 10.73 7.45
C LEU A 195 23.27 11.71 8.54
N GLU A 196 24.54 12.11 8.53
CA GLU A 196 25.08 13.06 9.51
C GLU A 196 24.40 14.44 9.41
N LYS A 197 24.22 14.93 8.19
CA LYS A 197 23.53 16.18 7.92
C LYS A 197 22.04 16.07 8.25
N ALA A 198 21.43 14.92 8.00
CA ALA A 198 20.05 14.67 8.40
C ALA A 198 19.88 14.76 9.92
N LEU A 199 20.77 14.11 10.69
CA LEU A 199 20.75 14.15 12.15
C LEU A 199 20.94 15.56 12.72
N ASP A 200 21.89 16.34 12.18
CA ASP A 200 22.08 17.75 12.57
C ASP A 200 20.81 18.59 12.29
N LEU A 201 20.17 18.39 11.14
CA LEU A 201 18.93 19.09 10.77
C LEU A 201 17.77 18.71 11.69
N PHE A 202 17.61 17.43 12.02
CA PHE A 202 16.59 16.99 12.97
C PHE A 202 16.86 17.52 14.38
N GLN A 203 18.11 17.51 14.83
CA GLN A 203 18.47 18.07 16.14
C GLN A 203 18.16 19.56 16.22
N LYS A 204 18.47 20.31 15.16
CA LYS A 204 18.09 21.72 15.03
C LYS A 204 16.58 21.90 15.11
N HIS A 205 15.81 21.09 14.36
CA HIS A 205 14.35 21.10 14.41
C HIS A 205 13.82 20.87 15.83
N SER A 206 14.27 19.81 16.52
CA SER A 206 13.85 19.52 17.91
C SER A 206 14.21 20.64 18.89
N SER A 207 15.36 21.29 18.71
CA SER A 207 15.82 22.37 19.60
C SER A 207 15.03 23.67 19.42
N LEU A 208 14.65 23.99 18.18
CA LEU A 208 13.95 25.23 17.83
C LEU A 208 12.42 25.08 17.95
N HIS A 209 11.89 23.86 17.74
CA HIS A 209 10.45 23.57 17.73
C HIS A 209 10.11 22.39 18.66
N PRO A 210 10.27 22.54 20.00
CA PRO A 210 10.10 21.44 20.95
C PRO A 210 8.65 20.92 21.09
N LYS A 211 7.66 21.68 20.63
CA LYS A 211 6.24 21.28 20.56
C LYS A 211 5.75 21.07 19.12
N GLY A 212 6.64 21.21 18.13
CA GLY A 212 6.31 21.07 16.72
C GLY A 212 6.31 19.60 16.27
N PHE A 213 6.38 19.40 14.95
CA PHE A 213 6.44 18.06 14.35
C PHE A 213 7.55 17.20 14.95
N ASP A 214 7.18 16.03 15.49
CA ASP A 214 8.10 15.14 16.17
C ASP A 214 9.03 14.43 15.18
N VAL A 215 10.31 14.84 15.16
CA VAL A 215 11.35 14.22 14.31
C VAL A 215 12.11 13.08 14.99
N SER A 216 11.72 12.66 16.20
CA SER A 216 12.47 11.68 17.00
C SER A 216 12.62 10.33 16.31
N ARG A 217 11.60 9.88 15.57
CA ARG A 217 11.63 8.63 14.80
C ARG A 217 12.68 8.69 13.69
N TRP A 218 12.78 9.83 13.00
CA TRP A 218 13.79 10.04 11.95
C TRP A 218 15.21 10.08 12.52
N GLN A 219 15.40 10.69 13.70
CA GLN A 219 16.69 10.68 14.37
C GLN A 219 17.13 9.26 14.71
N LYS A 220 16.28 8.47 15.37
CA LYS A 220 16.60 7.08 15.72
C LYS A 220 16.91 6.22 14.49
N ALA A 221 16.13 6.39 13.42
CA ALA A 221 16.37 5.69 12.15
C ALA A 221 17.72 6.10 11.52
N GLY A 222 18.05 7.39 11.52
CA GLY A 222 19.33 7.92 11.02
C GLY A 222 20.52 7.42 11.83
N GLU A 223 20.40 7.41 13.15
CA GLU A 223 21.41 6.89 14.06
C GLU A 223 21.62 5.38 13.87
N PHE A 224 20.54 4.61 13.70
CA PHE A 224 20.60 3.18 13.43
C PHE A 224 21.44 2.90 12.18
N LEU A 225 21.09 3.53 11.05
CA LEU A 225 21.80 3.34 9.78
C LEU A 225 23.24 3.85 9.86
N LEU A 226 23.46 5.04 10.42
CA LEU A 226 24.80 5.63 10.51
C LEU A 226 25.73 4.75 11.34
N ARG A 227 25.25 4.27 12.49
CA ARG A 227 26.01 3.36 13.36
C ARG A 227 26.27 2.03 12.67
N GLY A 228 25.28 1.44 12.01
CA GLY A 228 25.42 0.18 11.30
C GLY A 228 26.42 0.27 10.15
N MET A 229 26.32 1.29 9.30
CA MET A 229 27.21 1.49 8.15
C MET A 229 28.68 1.71 8.57
N ARG A 230 28.89 2.32 9.74
CA ARG A 230 30.22 2.48 10.35
C ARG A 230 30.72 1.23 11.06
N GLY A 231 29.81 0.43 11.65
CA GLY A 231 30.10 -0.69 12.55
C GLY A 231 30.26 -2.08 11.90
N GLY A 232 30.45 -2.16 10.59
CA GLY A 232 30.59 -3.40 9.84
C GLY A 232 32.03 -3.88 9.62
N PRO A 233 32.22 -5.10 9.08
CA PRO A 233 33.52 -5.61 8.68
C PRO A 233 34.20 -4.68 7.67
N ALA A 234 35.50 -4.47 7.85
CA ALA A 234 36.34 -3.68 6.93
C ALA A 234 36.82 -4.50 5.72
N GLY A 235 36.62 -5.82 5.74
CA GLY A 235 37.00 -6.70 4.64
C GLY A 235 36.20 -6.38 3.37
N PRO A 236 36.87 -6.09 2.23
CA PRO A 236 36.17 -5.71 0.99
C PRO A 236 35.22 -6.81 0.47
N GLY A 237 35.53 -8.08 0.74
CA GLY A 237 34.69 -9.23 0.36
C GLY A 237 33.36 -9.33 1.12
N GLU A 238 33.38 -9.04 2.43
CA GLU A 238 32.25 -9.28 3.34
C GLU A 238 31.37 -8.05 3.54
N ARG A 239 31.93 -6.87 3.29
CA ARG A 239 31.28 -5.59 3.53
C ARG A 239 29.98 -5.41 2.74
N PRO A 240 29.90 -5.71 1.42
CA PRO A 240 28.64 -5.59 0.68
C PRO A 240 27.52 -6.46 1.23
N GLY A 241 27.79 -7.74 1.53
CA GLY A 241 26.77 -8.62 2.07
C GLY A 241 26.35 -8.25 3.49
N TYR A 242 27.26 -7.71 4.29
CA TYR A 242 26.90 -7.10 5.58
C TYR A 242 25.93 -5.93 5.41
N LEU A 243 26.19 -5.02 4.46
CA LEU A 243 25.32 -3.88 4.21
C LEU A 243 23.93 -4.29 3.70
N CYS A 244 23.82 -5.36 2.91
CA CYS A 244 22.53 -5.91 2.53
C CYS A 244 21.75 -6.41 3.76
N ARG A 245 22.37 -7.21 4.64
CA ARG A 245 21.71 -7.68 5.87
C ARG A 245 21.35 -6.55 6.83
N LEU A 246 22.19 -5.50 6.91
CA LEU A 246 21.89 -4.30 7.69
C LEU A 246 20.61 -3.61 7.18
N TRP A 247 20.40 -3.59 5.86
CA TRP A 247 19.17 -3.05 5.28
C TRP A 247 17.96 -3.89 5.68
N ASP A 248 18.05 -5.22 5.64
CA ASP A 248 16.96 -6.10 6.05
C ASP A 248 16.57 -5.86 7.52
N SER A 249 17.56 -5.78 8.42
CA SER A 249 17.32 -5.40 9.83
C SER A 249 16.75 -3.99 9.99
N PHE A 250 17.12 -3.05 9.11
CA PHE A 250 16.56 -1.70 9.11
C PHE A 250 15.10 -1.70 8.67
N VAL A 251 14.72 -2.52 7.68
CA VAL A 251 13.33 -2.66 7.25
C VAL A 251 12.45 -3.24 8.35
N GLU A 252 12.92 -4.28 9.06
CA GLU A 252 12.22 -4.84 10.22
C GLU A 252 12.03 -3.79 11.33
N TYR A 253 13.08 -3.03 11.63
CA TYR A 253 13.02 -1.91 12.57
C TYR A 253 12.01 -0.84 12.11
N ALA A 254 12.04 -0.46 10.83
CA ALA A 254 11.17 0.55 10.26
C ALA A 254 9.69 0.13 10.31
N GLN A 255 9.39 -1.15 10.08
CA GLN A 255 8.06 -1.71 10.21
C GLN A 255 7.57 -1.66 11.66
N PHE A 256 8.42 -2.02 12.63
CA PHE A 256 8.05 -1.97 14.05
C PHE A 256 7.74 -0.54 14.53
N GLU A 257 8.46 0.46 14.03
CA GLU A 257 8.28 1.87 14.37
C GLU A 257 7.21 2.61 13.52
N GLY A 258 6.63 1.93 12.52
CA GLY A 258 5.63 2.50 11.61
C GLY A 258 6.18 3.59 10.69
N ILE A 259 7.41 3.41 10.19
CA ILE A 259 8.11 4.33 9.28
C ILE A 259 8.52 3.65 7.96
N GLU A 260 7.84 2.57 7.58
CA GLU A 260 8.16 1.75 6.40
C GLU A 260 8.08 2.53 5.07
N ALA A 261 7.05 3.36 4.90
CA ALA A 261 6.88 4.20 3.72
C ALA A 261 8.03 5.20 3.55
N PHE A 262 8.65 5.60 4.64
CA PHE A 262 9.82 6.46 4.66
C PHE A 262 11.11 5.70 4.33
N ALA A 263 11.33 4.55 4.97
CA ALA A 263 12.48 3.69 4.68
C ALA A 263 12.53 3.30 3.19
N ALA A 264 11.37 3.07 2.57
CA ALA A 264 11.27 2.77 1.14
C ALA A 264 11.89 3.87 0.24
N LYS A 265 11.83 5.16 0.62
CA LYS A 265 12.37 6.27 -0.17
C LYS A 265 13.91 6.35 -0.12
N ALA A 266 14.52 5.91 0.97
CA ALA A 266 15.98 5.88 1.10
C ALA A 266 16.63 4.65 0.43
N LYS A 267 15.82 3.65 0.05
CA LYS A 267 16.25 2.35 -0.49
C LYS A 267 17.19 2.50 -1.67
N THR A 268 16.78 3.24 -2.70
CA THR A 268 17.57 3.40 -3.93
C THR A 268 18.94 4.03 -3.64
N SER A 269 18.99 5.08 -2.83
CA SER A 269 20.23 5.74 -2.42
C SER A 269 21.13 4.83 -1.58
N TYR A 270 20.53 4.05 -0.67
CA TYR A 270 21.26 3.07 0.13
C TYR A 270 21.91 2.00 -0.76
N PHE A 271 21.16 1.39 -1.66
CA PHE A 271 21.70 0.36 -2.55
C PHE A 271 22.65 0.93 -3.60
N ALA A 272 22.53 2.19 -4.00
CA ALA A 272 23.55 2.88 -4.78
C ALA A 272 24.89 2.99 -4.02
N HIS A 273 24.86 3.29 -2.71
CA HIS A 273 26.05 3.23 -1.87
C HIS A 273 26.61 1.81 -1.77
N VAL A 274 25.76 0.79 -1.62
CA VAL A 274 26.20 -0.62 -1.61
C VAL A 274 26.92 -0.98 -2.92
N LEU A 275 26.42 -0.52 -4.07
CA LEU A 275 27.09 -0.72 -5.36
C LEU A 275 28.47 -0.05 -5.43
N GLN A 276 28.63 1.14 -4.89
CA GLN A 276 29.95 1.79 -4.81
C GLN A 276 30.94 0.96 -3.97
N GLU A 277 30.49 0.36 -2.87
CA GLU A 277 31.33 -0.52 -2.05
C GLU A 277 31.68 -1.83 -2.79
N ILE A 278 30.76 -2.38 -3.60
CA ILE A 278 31.01 -3.54 -4.46
C ILE A 278 32.06 -3.22 -5.53
N GLU A 279 31.98 -2.04 -6.15
CA GLU A 279 32.95 -1.57 -7.14
C GLU A 279 34.34 -1.37 -6.50
N ARG A 280 34.41 -0.74 -5.32
CA ARG A 280 35.66 -0.56 -4.55
C ARG A 280 36.29 -1.90 -4.16
N ALA A 281 35.46 -2.90 -3.85
CA ALA A 281 35.91 -4.24 -3.51
C ALA A 281 36.35 -5.08 -4.73
N GLY A 282 36.18 -4.58 -5.96
CA GLY A 282 36.46 -5.33 -7.18
C GLY A 282 35.48 -6.48 -7.45
N LEU A 283 34.29 -6.44 -6.84
CA LEU A 283 33.29 -7.52 -6.90
C LEU A 283 32.21 -7.28 -7.98
N ALA A 284 32.33 -6.23 -8.79
CA ALA A 284 31.36 -5.89 -9.83
C ALA A 284 31.18 -6.99 -10.89
N GLY A 285 32.16 -7.89 -11.04
CA GLY A 285 32.09 -9.06 -11.92
C GLY A 285 31.48 -10.31 -11.27
N SER A 286 31.25 -10.32 -9.96
CA SER A 286 30.73 -11.49 -9.26
C SER A 286 29.23 -11.64 -9.44
N ALA A 287 28.76 -12.86 -9.71
CA ALA A 287 27.33 -13.16 -9.75
C ALA A 287 26.70 -13.13 -8.34
N MET A 288 27.48 -13.54 -7.34
CA MET A 288 27.03 -13.69 -5.94
C MET A 288 27.94 -12.91 -4.99
N LEU A 289 27.34 -12.33 -3.96
CA LEU A 289 28.03 -11.64 -2.86
C LEU A 289 28.09 -12.56 -1.63
N SER A 290 28.84 -12.14 -0.61
CA SER A 290 28.93 -12.87 0.67
C SER A 290 27.55 -13.09 1.30
N GLY A 291 27.25 -14.33 1.69
CA GLY A 291 25.94 -14.71 2.25
C GLY A 291 24.89 -15.06 1.19
N ASP A 292 25.32 -15.56 0.03
CA ASP A 292 24.47 -16.06 -1.05
C ASP A 292 23.47 -15.03 -1.60
N ILE A 293 23.87 -13.75 -1.61
CA ILE A 293 23.06 -12.66 -2.14
C ILE A 293 23.40 -12.44 -3.62
N PRO A 294 22.45 -12.62 -4.56
CA PRO A 294 22.72 -12.34 -5.96
C PRO A 294 22.99 -10.85 -6.18
N LEU A 295 24.06 -10.52 -6.90
CA LEU A 295 24.38 -9.13 -7.25
C LEU A 295 23.22 -8.48 -8.02
N GLY A 296 22.53 -9.28 -8.83
CA GLY A 296 21.33 -8.84 -9.54
C GLY A 296 20.22 -8.31 -8.63
N CYS A 297 20.04 -8.86 -7.43
CA CYS A 297 19.09 -8.34 -6.44
C CYS A 297 19.52 -6.96 -5.92
N VAL A 298 20.81 -6.75 -5.67
CA VAL A 298 21.33 -5.45 -5.23
C VAL A 298 21.13 -4.39 -6.33
N LEU A 299 21.40 -4.74 -7.58
CA LEU A 299 21.18 -3.88 -8.74
C LEU A 299 19.70 -3.53 -8.92
N LEU A 300 18.80 -4.49 -8.68
CA LEU A 300 17.36 -4.28 -8.69
C LEU A 300 16.94 -3.23 -7.66
N GLN A 301 17.40 -3.37 -6.41
CA GLN A 301 17.08 -2.42 -5.35
C GLN A 301 17.70 -1.02 -5.57
N ALA A 302 18.80 -0.95 -6.32
CA ALA A 302 19.43 0.31 -6.71
C ALA A 302 18.78 0.98 -7.94
N GLY A 303 17.76 0.39 -8.55
CA GLY A 303 17.10 0.93 -9.74
C GLY A 303 17.83 0.68 -11.06
N ARG A 304 18.89 -0.14 -11.09
CA ARG A 304 19.66 -0.48 -12.29
C ARG A 304 19.10 -1.73 -12.98
N TYR A 305 17.87 -1.64 -13.50
CA TYR A 305 17.09 -2.79 -13.96
C TYR A 305 17.76 -3.59 -15.10
N ASP A 306 18.34 -2.93 -16.10
CA ASP A 306 19.02 -3.61 -17.22
C ASP A 306 20.23 -4.42 -16.80
N GLU A 307 20.97 -3.95 -15.80
CA GLU A 307 22.10 -4.68 -15.24
C GLU A 307 21.64 -5.79 -14.31
N ALA A 308 20.58 -5.56 -13.54
CA ALA A 308 19.96 -6.57 -12.71
C ALA A 308 19.53 -7.78 -13.54
N VAL A 309 18.83 -7.55 -14.66
CA VAL A 309 18.41 -8.61 -15.59
C VAL A 309 19.61 -9.43 -16.07
N ARG A 310 20.68 -8.77 -16.55
CA ARG A 310 21.88 -9.47 -17.04
C ARG A 310 22.53 -10.34 -15.97
N ARG A 311 22.68 -9.82 -14.75
CA ARG A 311 23.29 -10.57 -13.64
C ARG A 311 22.42 -11.70 -13.14
N LEU A 312 21.11 -11.51 -13.04
CA LEU A 312 20.19 -12.57 -12.66
C LEU A 312 20.16 -13.69 -13.70
N GLN A 313 20.24 -13.37 -15.00
CA GLN A 313 20.37 -14.37 -16.05
C GLN A 313 21.67 -15.19 -15.93
N GLU A 314 22.79 -14.57 -15.56
CA GLU A 314 24.04 -15.29 -15.27
C GLU A 314 23.86 -16.25 -14.08
N CYS A 315 23.26 -15.80 -12.97
CA CYS A 315 22.96 -16.66 -11.81
C CYS A 315 22.06 -17.85 -12.19
N ILE A 316 21.06 -17.65 -13.03
CA ILE A 316 20.13 -18.70 -13.48
C ILE A 316 20.83 -19.74 -14.36
N ARG A 317 21.87 -19.36 -15.14
CA ARG A 317 22.65 -20.35 -15.91
C ARG A 317 23.38 -21.34 -15.00
N GLU A 318 23.89 -20.86 -13.87
CA GLU A 318 24.57 -21.70 -12.87
C GLU A 318 23.59 -22.49 -12.00
N MET A 319 22.42 -21.90 -11.70
CA MET A 319 21.39 -22.49 -10.84
C MET A 319 20.01 -22.50 -11.54
N PRO A 320 19.82 -23.36 -12.57
CA PRO A 320 18.61 -23.34 -13.40
C PRO A 320 17.34 -23.80 -12.67
N HIS A 321 17.46 -24.41 -11.50
CA HIS A 321 16.35 -24.91 -10.68
C HIS A 321 16.11 -24.08 -9.41
N ASN A 322 16.56 -22.82 -9.38
CA ASN A 322 16.33 -21.91 -8.26
C ASN A 322 15.16 -20.97 -8.55
N ALA A 323 13.98 -21.29 -8.02
CA ALA A 323 12.75 -20.52 -8.22
C ALA A 323 12.85 -19.07 -7.74
N ALA A 324 13.57 -18.82 -6.63
CA ALA A 324 13.75 -17.47 -6.10
C ALA A 324 14.44 -16.55 -7.13
N LEU A 325 15.44 -17.06 -7.87
CA LEU A 325 16.12 -16.28 -8.90
C LEU A 325 15.20 -15.89 -10.06
N TYR A 326 14.31 -16.79 -10.48
CA TYR A 326 13.31 -16.48 -11.50
C TYR A 326 12.30 -15.45 -10.99
N GLY A 327 11.88 -15.52 -9.73
CA GLY A 327 11.02 -14.50 -9.11
C GLY A 327 11.67 -13.11 -9.14
N ARG A 328 12.94 -13.02 -8.71
CA ARG A 328 13.71 -11.77 -8.76
C ARG A 328 13.93 -11.25 -10.18
N LEU A 329 14.12 -12.15 -11.15
CA LEU A 329 14.21 -11.78 -12.56
C LEU A 329 12.87 -11.23 -13.07
N GLY A 330 11.75 -11.81 -12.62
CA GLY A 330 10.41 -11.29 -12.87
C GLY A 330 10.25 -9.87 -12.35
N ASP A 331 10.61 -9.61 -11.10
CA ASP A 331 10.59 -8.26 -10.50
C ASP A 331 11.44 -7.27 -11.31
N ALA A 332 12.62 -7.71 -11.76
CA ALA A 332 13.51 -6.89 -12.58
C ALA A 332 12.91 -6.52 -13.94
N TYR A 333 12.24 -7.45 -14.62
CA TYR A 333 11.53 -7.14 -15.87
C TYR A 333 10.31 -6.26 -15.64
N LEU A 334 9.57 -6.46 -14.55
CA LEU A 334 8.37 -5.66 -14.27
C LEU A 334 8.75 -4.20 -14.00
N LEU A 335 9.77 -3.97 -13.17
CA LEU A 335 10.29 -2.63 -12.88
C LEU A 335 10.98 -1.98 -14.08
N ARG A 336 11.50 -2.77 -15.02
CA ARG A 336 11.99 -2.27 -16.31
C ARG A 336 10.87 -1.84 -17.25
N GLY A 337 9.63 -2.33 -17.04
CA GLY A 337 8.47 -2.03 -17.87
C GLY A 337 8.05 -3.14 -18.84
N ASP A 338 8.52 -4.37 -18.64
CA ASP A 338 8.22 -5.55 -19.47
C ASP A 338 7.34 -6.58 -18.72
N PRO A 339 6.06 -6.29 -18.47
CA PRO A 339 5.19 -7.14 -17.65
C PRO A 339 4.97 -8.54 -18.24
N MET A 340 4.94 -8.67 -19.57
CA MET A 340 4.77 -9.98 -20.22
C MET A 340 5.93 -10.92 -19.91
N VAL A 341 7.18 -10.43 -20.04
CA VAL A 341 8.37 -11.22 -19.74
C VAL A 341 8.47 -11.49 -18.24
N ALA A 342 8.10 -10.52 -17.41
CA ALA A 342 8.04 -10.70 -15.96
C ALA A 342 7.14 -11.89 -15.56
N ARG A 343 5.93 -11.96 -16.12
CA ARG A 343 4.99 -13.06 -15.86
C ARG A 343 5.45 -14.40 -16.40
N GLN A 344 6.25 -14.43 -17.47
CA GLN A 344 6.93 -15.65 -17.89
C GLN A 344 7.94 -16.10 -16.84
N CYS A 345 8.73 -15.18 -16.26
CA CYS A 345 9.67 -15.51 -15.19
C CYS A 345 8.96 -16.00 -13.92
N TYR A 346 7.88 -15.33 -13.49
CA TYR A 346 7.09 -15.79 -12.34
C TYR A 346 6.46 -17.16 -12.58
N ARG A 347 5.97 -17.44 -13.79
CA ARG A 347 5.48 -18.77 -14.16
C ARG A 347 6.57 -19.84 -14.03
N GLU A 348 7.79 -19.56 -14.50
CA GLU A 348 8.91 -20.49 -14.35
C GLU A 348 9.26 -20.70 -12.86
N ALA A 349 9.26 -19.63 -12.06
CA ALA A 349 9.48 -19.71 -10.62
C ALA A 349 8.43 -20.63 -9.95
N CYS A 350 7.13 -20.39 -10.20
CA CYS A 350 6.05 -21.20 -9.65
C CYS A 350 6.06 -22.64 -10.16
N PHE A 351 6.57 -22.89 -11.38
CA PHE A 351 6.67 -24.25 -11.90
C PHE A 351 7.73 -25.07 -11.16
N ILE A 352 8.83 -24.42 -10.74
CA ILE A 352 9.92 -25.02 -9.96
C ILE A 352 9.48 -25.20 -8.50
N ASP A 353 9.20 -24.09 -7.80
CA ASP A 353 8.80 -24.06 -6.40
C ASP A 353 8.13 -22.71 -6.06
N PRO A 354 6.79 -22.68 -5.94
CA PRO A 354 6.06 -21.46 -5.54
C PRO A 354 6.45 -20.94 -4.15
N ALA A 355 6.85 -21.80 -3.22
CA ALA A 355 7.13 -21.42 -1.84
C ALA A 355 8.46 -20.66 -1.69
N ALA A 356 9.41 -20.90 -2.59
CA ALA A 356 10.70 -20.24 -2.62
C ALA A 356 10.65 -18.78 -3.15
N ILE A 357 9.51 -18.34 -3.68
CA ILE A 357 9.33 -16.98 -4.19
C ILE A 357 9.11 -16.01 -3.03
N ASP A 358 9.76 -14.84 -3.10
CA ASP A 358 9.52 -13.75 -2.15
C ASP A 358 8.22 -13.00 -2.50
N TRP A 359 7.10 -13.59 -2.09
CA TRP A 359 5.76 -13.01 -2.29
C TRP A 359 5.54 -11.69 -1.56
N LEU A 360 6.30 -11.40 -0.50
CA LEU A 360 6.15 -10.17 0.29
C LEU A 360 6.63 -8.96 -0.51
N HIS A 361 7.75 -9.10 -1.22
CA HIS A 361 8.36 -8.02 -2.01
C HIS A 361 8.14 -8.17 -3.51
N MET A 362 7.28 -9.10 -3.94
CA MET A 362 6.90 -9.25 -5.34
C MET A 362 6.27 -7.97 -5.88
N GLU A 363 6.67 -7.58 -7.09
CA GLU A 363 6.20 -6.32 -7.69
C GLU A 363 4.82 -6.47 -8.39
N ASP A 364 4.49 -7.65 -8.93
CA ASP A 364 3.22 -7.89 -9.65
C ASP A 364 2.00 -7.87 -8.71
N ALA A 365 1.16 -6.84 -8.84
CA ALA A 365 -0.02 -6.64 -8.00
C ALA A 365 -1.11 -7.69 -8.26
N ASP A 366 -1.29 -8.12 -9.51
CA ASP A 366 -2.35 -9.07 -9.88
C ASP A 366 -2.03 -10.45 -9.34
N LEU A 367 -0.77 -10.88 -9.37
CA LEU A 367 -0.34 -12.15 -8.76
C LEU A 367 -0.45 -12.13 -7.23
N LYS A 368 -0.16 -10.99 -6.58
CA LYS A 368 -0.38 -10.82 -5.14
C LYS A 368 -1.87 -10.91 -4.79
N GLN A 369 -2.73 -10.30 -5.61
CA GLN A 369 -4.17 -10.39 -5.43
C GLN A 369 -4.66 -11.83 -5.62
N LEU A 370 -4.25 -12.50 -6.71
CA LEU A 370 -4.57 -13.90 -6.96
C LEU A 370 -4.16 -14.80 -5.78
N LYS A 371 -2.96 -14.60 -5.23
CA LYS A 371 -2.50 -15.34 -4.03
C LYS A 371 -3.44 -15.16 -2.84
N GLN A 372 -3.96 -13.95 -2.63
CA GLN A 372 -4.92 -13.68 -1.54
C GLN A 372 -6.27 -14.31 -1.82
N ASP A 373 -6.76 -14.25 -3.06
CA ASP A 373 -8.06 -14.79 -3.46
C ASP A 373 -8.07 -16.31 -3.32
N ILE A 374 -7.04 -16.98 -3.86
CA ILE A 374 -6.87 -18.44 -3.80
C ILE A 374 -6.79 -18.96 -2.37
N LEU A 375 -6.17 -18.20 -1.46
CA LEU A 375 -6.07 -18.60 -0.06
C LEU A 375 -7.45 -18.88 0.56
N PHE A 376 -8.48 -18.12 0.17
CA PHE A 376 -9.86 -18.35 0.61
C PHE A 376 -10.46 -19.66 0.04
N TYR A 377 -10.17 -19.98 -1.22
CA TYR A 377 -10.69 -21.18 -1.89
C TYR A 377 -10.12 -22.50 -1.34
N TYR A 378 -8.95 -22.44 -0.70
CA TYR A 378 -8.26 -23.62 -0.16
C TYR A 378 -8.16 -23.58 1.37
N ASP A 379 -9.26 -23.18 2.04
CA ASP A 379 -9.42 -23.21 3.50
C ASP A 379 -8.31 -22.51 4.30
N PHE A 380 -7.73 -21.46 3.73
CA PHE A 380 -6.60 -20.71 4.29
C PHE A 380 -5.32 -21.55 4.50
N ASP A 381 -5.16 -22.67 3.80
CA ASP A 381 -3.90 -23.41 3.74
C ASP A 381 -2.92 -22.69 2.78
N PRO A 382 -1.86 -22.05 3.30
CA PRO A 382 -0.95 -21.27 2.48
C PRO A 382 -0.09 -22.13 1.55
N GLU A 383 0.27 -23.34 1.97
CA GLU A 383 1.14 -24.23 1.17
C GLU A 383 0.35 -24.78 -0.02
N LEU A 384 -0.87 -25.23 0.24
CA LEU A 384 -1.76 -25.74 -0.81
C LEU A 384 -2.20 -24.65 -1.78
N ALA A 385 -2.55 -23.46 -1.27
CA ALA A 385 -2.92 -22.32 -2.10
C ALA A 385 -1.79 -21.91 -3.06
N LEU A 386 -0.54 -21.88 -2.58
CA LEU A 386 0.62 -21.56 -3.39
C LEU A 386 0.88 -22.58 -4.51
N GLU A 387 0.67 -23.88 -4.23
CA GLU A 387 0.82 -24.94 -5.24
C GLU A 387 -0.29 -24.89 -6.31
N TRP A 388 -1.48 -24.43 -5.97
CA TRP A 388 -2.59 -24.24 -6.92
C TRP A 388 -2.50 -22.94 -7.73
N LEU A 389 -1.86 -21.91 -7.18
CA LEU A 389 -1.68 -20.60 -7.80
C LEU A 389 -1.27 -20.63 -9.28
N PRO A 390 -0.24 -21.38 -9.72
CA PRO A 390 0.13 -21.40 -11.13
C PRO A 390 -0.95 -21.96 -12.06
N SER A 391 -1.81 -22.86 -11.59
CA SER A 391 -2.91 -23.39 -12.41
C SER A 391 -4.01 -22.33 -12.60
N HIS A 392 -4.43 -21.68 -11.51
CA HIS A 392 -5.37 -20.56 -11.55
C HIS A 392 -4.81 -19.40 -12.37
N GLY A 393 -3.56 -19.00 -12.13
CA GLY A 393 -2.91 -17.93 -12.88
C GLY A 393 -2.85 -18.20 -14.39
N ARG A 394 -2.71 -19.47 -14.81
CA ARG A 394 -2.79 -19.84 -16.23
C ARG A 394 -4.21 -19.74 -16.78
N ILE A 395 -5.21 -20.21 -16.02
CA ILE A 395 -6.63 -20.22 -16.41
C ILE A 395 -7.21 -18.81 -16.47
N ASP A 396 -6.83 -17.93 -15.55
CA ASP A 396 -7.26 -16.52 -15.50
C ASP A 396 -6.49 -15.62 -16.48
N GLY A 397 -5.55 -16.18 -17.24
CA GLY A 397 -4.79 -15.47 -18.26
C GLY A 397 -3.68 -14.56 -17.73
N LEU A 398 -3.33 -14.66 -16.44
CA LEU A 398 -2.15 -14.01 -15.88
C LEU A 398 -0.86 -14.65 -16.40
N PHE A 399 -0.82 -15.98 -16.50
CA PHE A 399 0.30 -16.70 -17.11
C PHE A 399 0.02 -17.09 -18.55
N GLU A 400 0.97 -16.77 -19.43
CA GLU A 400 0.99 -17.30 -20.79
C GLU A 400 1.34 -18.80 -20.79
N ARG A 401 1.01 -19.48 -21.89
CA ARG A 401 1.42 -20.86 -22.15
C ARG A 401 2.93 -21.06 -21.93
N LYS A 402 3.28 -22.14 -21.21
CA LYS A 402 4.69 -22.51 -20.99
C LYS A 402 5.31 -23.02 -22.30
N VAL A 403 6.41 -22.39 -22.72
CA VAL A 403 7.21 -22.86 -23.84
C VAL A 403 8.09 -24.02 -23.38
N VAL A 404 7.90 -25.19 -23.98
CA VAL A 404 8.67 -26.40 -23.67
C VAL A 404 9.58 -26.73 -24.84
N ARG A 405 10.84 -27.07 -24.56
CA ARG A 405 11.79 -27.52 -25.60
C ARG A 405 11.28 -28.79 -26.25
N LEU A 406 11.29 -28.82 -27.59
CA LEU A 406 10.87 -30.00 -28.36
C LEU A 406 11.76 -31.21 -28.04
N ASN A 407 11.17 -32.40 -28.12
CA ASN A 407 11.80 -33.70 -27.83
C ASN A 407 12.20 -33.86 -26.36
N ASP A 408 13.40 -33.41 -25.97
CA ASP A 408 13.98 -33.72 -24.65
C ASP A 408 13.17 -33.07 -23.53
N GLY A 409 12.79 -31.80 -23.67
CA GLY A 409 11.99 -31.10 -22.65
C GLY A 409 10.57 -31.67 -22.52
N LEU A 410 9.95 -32.10 -23.62
CA LEU A 410 8.64 -32.77 -23.58
C LEU A 410 8.73 -34.16 -22.95
N LYS A 411 9.83 -34.88 -23.17
CA LYS A 411 10.10 -36.18 -22.54
C LYS A 411 10.33 -36.02 -21.04
N GLU A 412 11.12 -35.03 -20.63
CA GLU A 412 11.33 -34.68 -19.22
C GLU A 412 10.01 -34.32 -18.53
N LEU A 413 9.17 -33.49 -19.17
CA LEU A 413 7.86 -33.12 -18.63
C LEU A 413 6.92 -34.34 -18.48
N ALA A 414 6.92 -35.24 -19.46
CA ALA A 414 6.12 -36.46 -19.40
C ALA A 414 6.63 -37.43 -18.31
N ASP A 415 7.95 -37.59 -18.20
CA ASP A 415 8.57 -38.42 -17.17
C ASP A 415 8.35 -37.83 -15.76
N ASP A 416 8.40 -36.50 -15.59
CA ASP A 416 8.03 -35.77 -14.36
C ASP A 416 6.56 -36.01 -13.99
N TYR A 417 5.64 -35.82 -14.94
CA TYR A 417 4.22 -36.05 -14.71
C TYR A 417 3.94 -37.48 -14.23
N MET A 418 4.51 -38.50 -14.89
CA MET A 418 4.32 -39.90 -14.50
C MET A 418 4.92 -40.22 -13.12
N ALA A 419 6.05 -39.58 -12.76
CA ALA A 419 6.66 -39.73 -11.44
C ALA A 419 5.75 -39.17 -10.34
N ILE A 420 5.19 -37.97 -10.55
CA ILE A 420 4.26 -37.34 -9.63
C ILE A 420 2.95 -38.14 -9.56
N GLU A 421 2.44 -38.66 -10.69
CA GLU A 421 1.21 -39.47 -10.75
C GLU A 421 1.35 -40.71 -9.88
N LYS A 422 2.48 -41.42 -10.01
CA LYS A 422 2.80 -42.60 -9.20
C LYS A 422 2.96 -42.28 -7.71
N ALA A 423 3.48 -41.11 -7.37
CA ALA A 423 3.60 -40.68 -5.97
C ALA A 423 2.24 -40.29 -5.39
N TRP A 424 1.42 -39.60 -6.17
CA TRP A 424 0.05 -39.23 -5.81
C TRP A 424 -0.85 -40.45 -5.65
N SER A 425 -0.77 -41.44 -6.55
CA SER A 425 -1.58 -42.67 -6.44
C SER A 425 -1.30 -43.49 -5.19
N LYS A 426 -0.15 -43.28 -4.53
CA LYS A 426 0.22 -43.94 -3.27
C LYS A 426 -0.19 -43.16 -2.02
N SER A 427 -0.10 -41.83 -2.08
CA SER A 427 -0.25 -40.94 -0.91
C SER A 427 -1.57 -40.17 -0.89
N ASN A 428 -2.22 -40.01 -2.04
CA ASN A 428 -3.37 -39.13 -2.28
C ASN A 428 -3.16 -37.70 -1.75
N SER A 429 -1.92 -37.20 -1.79
CA SER A 429 -1.55 -35.89 -1.26
C SER A 429 -2.15 -34.75 -2.09
N PRO A 430 -2.81 -33.74 -1.48
CA PRO A 430 -3.39 -32.60 -2.20
C PRO A 430 -2.33 -31.72 -2.88
N LEU A 431 -1.13 -31.61 -2.29
CA LEU A 431 0.00 -30.87 -2.89
C LEU A 431 0.49 -31.52 -4.19
N LEU A 432 0.61 -32.86 -4.20
CA LEU A 432 0.96 -33.60 -5.42
C LEU A 432 -0.14 -33.49 -6.48
N ALA A 433 -1.40 -33.39 -6.04
CA ALA A 433 -2.55 -33.20 -6.91
C ALA A 433 -2.47 -31.84 -7.63
N ALA A 434 -2.16 -30.76 -6.91
CA ALA A 434 -1.93 -29.43 -7.48
C ALA A 434 -0.78 -29.44 -8.52
N LYS A 435 0.35 -30.06 -8.18
CA LYS A 435 1.49 -30.24 -9.11
C LYS A 435 1.08 -31.00 -10.37
N LEU A 436 0.35 -32.11 -10.22
CA LEU A 436 -0.16 -32.89 -11.34
C LEU A 436 -1.03 -32.07 -12.27
N PHE A 437 -1.94 -31.27 -11.71
CA PHE A 437 -2.86 -30.47 -12.49
C PHE A 437 -2.09 -29.46 -13.37
N LEU A 438 -1.12 -28.74 -12.81
CA LEU A 438 -0.28 -27.79 -13.56
C LEU A 438 0.50 -28.46 -14.70
N ARG A 439 1.14 -29.61 -14.44
CA ARG A 439 1.84 -30.37 -15.49
C ARG A 439 0.85 -30.89 -16.53
N GLY A 440 -0.34 -31.30 -16.10
CA GLY A 440 -1.44 -31.74 -16.96
C GLY A 440 -1.91 -30.65 -17.94
N ILE A 441 -2.10 -29.42 -17.47
CA ILE A 441 -2.36 -28.24 -18.32
C ILE A 441 -1.25 -28.13 -19.37
N THR A 442 0.01 -28.09 -18.92
CA THR A 442 1.18 -27.90 -19.80
C THR A 442 1.29 -29.00 -20.86
N LEU A 443 1.01 -30.26 -20.50
CA LEU A 443 0.98 -31.39 -21.44
C LEU A 443 -0.14 -31.24 -22.48
N CYS A 444 -1.35 -30.88 -22.03
CA CYS A 444 -2.50 -30.70 -22.92
C CYS A 444 -2.28 -29.57 -23.92
N GLU A 445 -1.69 -28.45 -23.50
CA GLU A 445 -1.37 -27.33 -24.39
C GLU A 445 -0.34 -27.72 -25.46
N ASN A 446 0.54 -28.69 -25.17
CA ASN A 446 1.57 -29.18 -26.08
C ASN A 446 1.16 -30.43 -26.88
N MET A 447 -0.13 -30.75 -26.93
CA MET A 447 -0.67 -31.96 -27.58
C MET A 447 -0.16 -32.20 -29.01
N GLU A 448 -0.05 -31.16 -29.82
CA GLU A 448 0.39 -31.26 -31.22
C GLU A 448 1.81 -31.83 -31.35
N ASN A 449 2.67 -31.54 -30.37
CA ASN A 449 4.06 -31.96 -30.36
C ASN A 449 4.25 -33.40 -29.82
N PHE A 450 3.23 -33.97 -29.15
CA PHE A 450 3.29 -35.33 -28.60
C PHE A 450 3.06 -36.43 -29.64
N ARG A 451 2.68 -36.10 -30.89
CA ARG A 451 2.60 -37.07 -32.00
C ARG A 451 3.89 -37.85 -32.22
N PHE A 452 5.02 -37.29 -31.78
CA PHE A 452 6.36 -37.86 -31.94
C PHE A 452 6.91 -38.54 -30.66
N ILE A 453 6.17 -38.49 -29.54
CA ILE A 453 6.60 -38.98 -28.22
C ILE A 453 5.52 -39.93 -27.68
N GLN A 454 5.65 -41.23 -27.95
CA GLN A 454 4.66 -42.28 -27.63
C GLN A 454 4.46 -42.58 -26.12
N LYS A 455 4.97 -41.74 -25.22
CA LYS A 455 5.06 -42.07 -23.78
C LYS A 455 3.83 -41.69 -22.94
N ILE A 456 2.91 -40.86 -23.42
CA ILE A 456 1.85 -40.30 -22.57
C ILE A 456 0.46 -40.31 -23.21
N ASP A 457 -0.55 -40.75 -22.44
CA ASP A 457 -1.96 -40.75 -22.85
C ASP A 457 -2.67 -39.50 -22.30
N LEU A 458 -2.91 -38.52 -23.17
CA LEU A 458 -3.56 -37.26 -22.80
C LEU A 458 -5.03 -37.43 -22.37
N ILE A 459 -5.70 -38.50 -22.77
CA ILE A 459 -7.07 -38.80 -22.31
C ILE A 459 -7.02 -39.19 -20.84
N ARG A 460 -6.04 -40.02 -20.46
CA ARG A 460 -5.78 -40.35 -19.05
C ARG A 460 -5.40 -39.12 -18.24
N VAL A 461 -4.53 -38.25 -18.77
CA VAL A 461 -4.15 -36.98 -18.11
C VAL A 461 -5.39 -36.14 -17.79
N ARG A 462 -6.26 -35.89 -18.78
CA ARG A 462 -7.51 -35.12 -18.57
C ARG A 462 -8.45 -35.77 -17.57
N ARG A 463 -8.54 -37.11 -17.55
CA ARG A 463 -9.36 -37.83 -16.55
C ARG A 463 -8.83 -37.61 -15.12
N ILE A 464 -7.52 -37.65 -14.94
CA ILE A 464 -6.89 -37.40 -13.63
C ILE A 464 -7.08 -35.95 -13.21
N MET A 465 -6.91 -34.99 -14.12
CA MET A 465 -7.16 -33.57 -13.84
C MET A 465 -8.59 -33.36 -13.31
N LYS A 466 -9.60 -33.93 -13.99
CA LYS A 466 -11.00 -33.90 -13.53
C LYS A 466 -11.21 -34.55 -12.16
N GLN A 467 -10.48 -35.63 -11.86
CA GLN A 467 -10.57 -36.31 -10.58
C GLN A 467 -9.95 -35.48 -9.44
N VAL A 468 -8.86 -34.77 -9.73
CA VAL A 468 -8.12 -33.98 -8.74
C VAL A 468 -8.86 -32.69 -8.39
N ASN A 469 -9.34 -31.96 -9.39
CA ASN A 469 -10.06 -30.71 -9.18
C ASN A 469 -11.10 -30.52 -10.31
N PRO A 470 -12.37 -30.91 -10.07
CA PRO A 470 -13.39 -30.91 -11.11
C PRO A 470 -13.78 -29.49 -11.54
N ASP A 471 -13.88 -28.54 -10.61
CA ASP A 471 -14.32 -27.18 -10.87
C ASP A 471 -13.28 -26.43 -11.72
N LEU A 472 -12.01 -26.51 -11.31
CA LEU A 472 -10.91 -25.89 -12.07
C LEU A 472 -10.70 -26.59 -13.42
N PHE A 473 -11.04 -27.87 -13.54
CA PHE A 473 -10.99 -28.58 -14.80
C PHE A 473 -12.08 -28.13 -15.78
N GLU A 474 -13.27 -27.78 -15.28
CA GLU A 474 -14.33 -27.18 -16.10
C GLU A 474 -13.88 -25.83 -16.65
N GLU A 475 -13.34 -24.95 -15.80
CA GLU A 475 -12.78 -23.67 -16.24
C GLU A 475 -11.63 -23.82 -17.25
N PHE A 476 -10.76 -24.82 -17.04
CA PHE A 476 -9.71 -25.16 -18.00
C PHE A 476 -10.27 -25.53 -19.38
N LEU A 477 -11.35 -26.31 -19.43
CA LEU A 477 -12.01 -26.67 -20.69
C LEU A 477 -12.68 -25.48 -21.37
N GLU A 478 -13.23 -24.53 -20.60
CA GLU A 478 -13.89 -23.36 -21.17
C GLU A 478 -12.91 -22.30 -21.68
N LYS A 479 -11.81 -22.07 -20.96
CA LYS A 479 -10.89 -20.96 -21.21
C LYS A 479 -9.67 -21.34 -22.06
N ILE A 480 -9.26 -22.62 -22.09
CA ILE A 480 -7.98 -23.05 -22.70
C ILE A 480 -8.14 -24.09 -23.83
N VAL A 481 -9.04 -25.08 -23.69
CA VAL A 481 -9.25 -26.15 -24.69
C VAL A 481 -10.29 -25.74 -25.72
#